data_AF-A0A5K0XCB2-F1
#
_entry.id   AF-A0A5K0XCB2-F1
#
_cell.length_a   1.000
_cell.length_b   1.000
_cell.length_c   1.000
_cell.angle_alpha   90.00
_cell.angle_beta   90.00
_cell.angle_gamma   90.00
#
_symmetry.space_group_name_H-M   'P 1'
#
loop_
_entity.id
_entity.type
_entity.pdbx_description
1 polymer ?
#
loop_
_entity_poly.entity_id
_entity_poly.type
_entity_poly.pdbx_seq_one_letter_code
_entity_poly.pdbx_strand_id
1 'polypeptide(L)' 'RDEGCVIVLESAGSKGSVHVNGKPIKRNADVILKAGDELVFSSSGNHSY' A
#
# COMPACT_ATOMS: atom_id res chain seq x y z
N ARG A 1 -22.76 1.51 16.32
CA ARG A 1 -21.31 1.53 16.59
C ARG A 1 -20.67 1.18 15.26
N ASP A 2 -20.11 2.17 14.57
CA ASP A 2 -19.40 1.93 13.30
C ASP A 2 -18.08 1.26 13.67
N GLU A 3 -18.11 -0.07 13.79
CA GLU A 3 -16.91 -0.89 13.90
C GLU A 3 -16.24 -0.83 12.52
N GLY A 4 -15.52 0.27 12.27
CA GLY A 4 -14.89 0.55 10.99
C GLY A 4 -13.99 -0.61 10.58
N CYS A 5 -14.19 -1.11 9.35
CA CYS A 5 -13.36 -2.15 8.78
C CYS A 5 -11.89 -1.69 8.77
N VAL A 6 -11.02 -2.42 9.48
CA VAL A 6 -9.58 -2.17 9.44
C VAL A 6 -9.05 -2.81 8.17
N ILE A 7 -8.67 -1.96 7.22
CA ILE A 7 -8.04 -2.39 5.98
C ILE A 7 -6.53 -2.27 6.15
N VAL A 8 -5.81 -3.35 5.88
CA VAL A 8 -4.35 -3.40 5.96
C VAL A 8 -3.78 -3.67 4.58
N LEU A 9 -2.78 -2.88 4.19
CA LEU A 9 -2.00 -3.07 2.99
C LEU A 9 -0.71 -3.81 3.33
N GLU A 10 -0.49 -4.94 2.67
CA GLU A 10 0.78 -5.68 2.64
C GLU A 10 1.37 -5.62 1.22
N SER A 11 2.63 -5.18 1.09
CA SER A 11 3.33 -5.15 -0.20
C SER A 11 4.26 -6.36 -0.36
N ALA A 12 4.04 -7.17 -1.38
CA ALA A 12 4.87 -8.34 -1.69
C ALA A 12 5.78 -8.11 -2.92
N GLY A 13 6.91 -8.82 -2.97
CA GLY A 13 7.84 -8.78 -4.10
C GLY A 13 9.04 -7.83 -3.93
N SER A 14 10.05 -8.04 -4.78
CA SER A 14 11.36 -7.37 -4.66
C SER A 14 11.56 -6.22 -5.65
N LYS A 15 10.53 -5.87 -6.41
CA LYS A 15 10.56 -4.86 -7.49
C LYS A 15 9.37 -3.91 -7.33
N GLY A 16 9.53 -2.67 -7.79
CA GLY A 16 8.56 -1.59 -7.58
C GLY A 16 8.63 -0.95 -6.19
N SER A 17 7.88 0.14 -6.05
CA SER A 17 7.63 0.85 -4.79
C SER A 17 6.16 1.25 -4.71
N VAL A 18 5.61 1.21 -3.50
CA VAL A 18 4.24 1.64 -3.23
C VAL A 18 4.30 2.93 -2.43
N HIS A 19 3.42 3.87 -2.73
CA HIS A 19 3.26 5.11 -1.98
C HIS A 19 1.83 5.23 -1.48
N VAL A 20 1.69 5.67 -0.24
CA VAL A 20 0.41 6.03 0.36
C VAL A 20 0.43 7.53 0.59
N ASN A 21 -0.48 8.28 -0.05
CA ASN A 21 -0.54 9.74 0.01
C ASN A 21 0.85 10.39 -0.29
N GLY A 22 1.52 9.92 -1.33
CA GLY A 22 2.85 10.39 -1.75
C GLY A 22 4.03 9.93 -0.87
N LYS A 23 3.79 9.18 0.21
CA LYS A 23 4.85 8.67 1.09
C LYS A 23 5.20 7.23 0.73
N PRO A 24 6.48 6.92 0.43
CA PRO A 24 6.88 5.55 0.12
C PRO A 24 6.73 4.67 1.37
N ILE A 25 6.11 3.51 1.20
CA ILE A 25 6.00 2.51 2.27
C ILE A 25 7.17 1.53 2.19
N LYS A 26 7.64 1.10 3.37
CA LYS A 26 8.71 0.11 3.46
C LYS A 26 8.16 -1.26 3.06
N ARG A 27 9.03 -2.09 2.46
CA ARG A 27 8.69 -3.49 2.18
C ARG A 27 8.44 -4.25 3.48
N ASN A 28 7.53 -5.22 3.43
CA ASN A 28 7.13 -6.04 4.56
C ASN A 28 6.65 -5.21 5.77
N ALA A 29 6.02 -4.06 5.51
CA ALA A 29 5.41 -3.24 6.54
C ALA A 29 3.89 -3.23 6.35
N ASP A 30 3.18 -3.36 7.45
CA ASP A 30 1.73 -3.25 7.48
C ASP A 30 1.34 -1.78 7.55
N VAL A 31 0.45 -1.35 6.65
CA VAL A 31 -0.08 0.01 6.67
C VAL A 31 -1.60 -0.05 6.76
N ILE A 32 -2.14 0.62 7.79
CA ILE A 32 -3.59 0.80 7.93
C ILE A 32 -4.04 1.83 6.91
N LEU A 33 -5.00 1.45 6.06
CA LEU A 33 -5.63 2.33 5.09
C LEU A 33 -6.91 2.94 5.66
N LYS A 34 -7.15 4.19 5.27
CA LYS A 34 -8.36 4.93 5.56
C LYS A 34 -9.11 5.25 4.28
N ALA A 35 -10.42 5.44 4.39
CA ALA A 35 -11.22 5.90 3.27
C ALA A 35 -10.68 7.24 2.75
N GLY A 36 -10.40 7.29 1.45
CA GLY A 36 -9.82 8.46 0.78
C GLY A 36 -8.30 8.46 0.64
N ASP A 37 -7.58 7.46 1.17
CA ASP A 37 -6.14 7.34 0.94
C ASP A 37 -5.82 7.01 -0.53
N GLU A 38 -4.82 7.71 -1.08
CA GLU A 38 -4.30 7.47 -2.42
C GLU A 38 -3.20 6.40 -2.38
N LEU A 39 -3.31 5.40 -3.26
CA LEU A 39 -2.31 4.36 -3.45
C LEU A 39 -1.68 4.48 -4.83
N VAL A 40 -0.35 4.61 -4.87
CA VAL A 40 0.41 4.68 -6.13
C VAL A 40 1.44 3.56 -6.17
N PHE A 41 1.26 2.65 -7.14
CA PHE A 41 2.20 1.57 -7.43
C PHE A 41 3.13 1.99 -8.56
N SER A 42 4.44 2.02 -8.31
CA SER A 42 5.42 2.20 -9.37
C SER A 42 5.82 0.83 -9.94
N SER A 43 5.78 0.72 -11.27
CA SER A 43 6.29 -0.47 -11.94
C SER A 43 7.80 -0.36 -12.10
N SER A 44 8.52 -1.41 -11.71
CA SER A 44 9.93 -1.60 -12.09
C SER A 44 10.13 -2.96 -12.79
N GLY A 45 9.08 -3.47 -13.45
CA GLY A 45 8.99 -4.79 -14.07
C GLY A 45 7.59 -5.09 -14.62
N ASN A 46 7.33 -6.34 -14.99
CA ASN A 46 6.10 -6.75 -15.68
C ASN A 46 4.84 -6.81 -14.79
N HIS A 47 4.97 -6.95 -13.47
CA HIS A 47 3.84 -7.04 -12.55
C HIS A 47 4.10 -6.25 -11.27
N SER A 48 3.06 -5.60 -10.74
CA SER A 48 2.96 -5.12 -9.36
C SER A 48 1.67 -5.71 -8.79
N TYR A 49 1.77 -6.41 -7.66
CA TYR A 49 0.65 -7.02 -6.94
C TYR A 49 0.51 -6.34 -5.58
#